data_AF-A0A4V6X6N2-F1
#
_entry.id   AF-A0A4V6X6N2-F1
#
_cell.length_a   1.000
_cell.length_b   1.000
_cell.length_c   1.000
_cell.angle_alpha   90.00
_cell.angle_beta   90.00
_cell.angle_gamma   90.00
#
_symmetry.space_group_name_H-M   'P 1'
#
loop_
_entity.id
_entity.type
_entity.pdbx_description
1 polymer ?
#
loop_
_entity_poly.entity_id
_entity_poly.type
_entity_poly.pdbx_seq_one_letter_code
_entity_poly.pdbx_strand_id
1 'polypeptide(L)'
;KIFTELMNKERDEIMPPVSSEGKQYLFYNKAVFSGAGYFKYILTTIFYIAIGLGIFRFLFLIYFAWKQKRKTLSRYINSSYQPFVSVVIAAYNEEKVIAKTIRSILDSNYREFEVIVVDDGSKDDTSKVMQETFNKHPKVRLIQKENGGKSSAMNLGFQHSRGEIIVTLDADTIIAQDAISLMVRHFEDHNVAAVSGNVKVGNRR
;
A
#
# COMPACT_ATOMS: atom_id res chain seq x y z
N LYS A 1 68.79 7.12 -36.28
CA LYS A 1 70.01 6.28 -36.30
C LYS A 1 69.88 5.28 -37.44
N ILE A 2 69.34 4.06 -37.25
CA ILE A 2 69.21 3.06 -38.34
C ILE A 2 68.71 3.65 -39.68
N PHE A 3 67.60 4.40 -39.68
CA PHE A 3 67.01 4.97 -40.91
C PHE A 3 67.79 6.16 -41.52
N THR A 4 68.59 6.87 -40.72
CA THR A 4 69.43 7.99 -41.19
C THR A 4 70.73 7.49 -41.84
N GLU A 5 71.31 6.41 -41.29
CA GLU A 5 72.54 5.79 -41.83
C GLU A 5 72.29 5.13 -43.19
N LEU A 6 71.14 4.46 -43.37
CA LEU A 6 70.74 3.83 -44.63
C LEU A 6 70.46 4.79 -45.79
N MET A 7 70.15 6.06 -45.49
CA MET A 7 69.77 7.07 -46.50
C MET A 7 70.88 8.10 -46.78
N ASN A 8 72.02 8.02 -46.07
CA ASN A 8 73.14 8.96 -46.13
C ASN A 8 72.72 10.44 -46.11
N LYS A 9 71.76 10.77 -45.23
CA LYS A 9 71.18 12.11 -45.06
C LYS A 9 71.10 12.49 -43.58
N GLU A 10 71.35 13.77 -43.31
CA GLU A 10 71.22 14.34 -41.97
C GLU A 10 69.78 14.21 -41.45
N ARG A 11 69.63 14.07 -40.13
CA ARG A 11 68.33 13.85 -39.46
C ARG A 11 67.29 14.90 -39.85
N ASP A 12 67.72 16.14 -39.98
CA ASP A 12 66.85 17.30 -40.13
C ASP A 12 66.42 17.52 -41.60
N GLU A 13 67.04 16.82 -42.56
CA GLU A 13 66.47 16.68 -43.91
C GLU A 13 65.33 15.66 -43.97
N ILE A 14 65.44 14.57 -43.19
CA ILE A 14 64.43 13.50 -43.15
C ILE A 14 63.23 13.89 -42.28
N MET A 15 63.45 14.75 -41.27
CA MET A 15 62.41 15.26 -40.38
C MET A 15 62.51 16.79 -40.23
N PRO A 16 62.17 17.57 -41.28
CA PRO A 16 62.31 19.02 -41.26
C PRO A 16 61.46 19.68 -40.16
N PRO A 17 61.93 20.79 -39.57
CA PRO A 17 61.25 21.46 -38.47
C PRO A 17 59.88 21.98 -38.91
N VAL A 18 58.84 21.63 -38.14
CA VAL A 18 57.43 21.92 -38.49
C VAL A 18 57.22 23.41 -38.76
N SER A 19 56.65 23.71 -39.94
CA SER A 19 56.36 25.07 -40.40
C SER A 19 55.41 25.83 -39.46
N SER A 20 55.37 27.16 -39.60
CA SER A 20 54.44 28.03 -38.88
C SER A 20 52.98 27.58 -39.02
N GLU A 21 52.57 27.18 -40.23
CA GLU A 21 51.24 26.62 -40.50
C GLU A 21 51.04 25.24 -39.84
N GLY A 22 52.02 24.34 -39.96
CA GLY A 22 51.96 23.01 -39.34
C GLY A 22 51.82 23.06 -37.81
N LYS A 23 52.38 24.08 -37.16
CA LYS A 23 52.20 24.34 -35.72
C LYS A 23 50.76 24.74 -35.37
N GLN A 24 50.07 25.48 -36.24
CA GLN A 24 48.65 25.81 -36.06
C GLN A 24 47.76 24.56 -36.21
N TYR A 25 48.00 23.74 -37.23
CA TYR A 25 47.32 22.44 -37.38
C TYR A 25 47.55 21.51 -36.18
N LEU A 26 48.77 21.47 -35.63
CA LEU A 26 49.08 20.66 -34.45
C LEU A 26 48.33 21.17 -33.20
N PHE A 27 48.26 22.49 -33.01
CA PHE A 27 47.49 23.11 -31.92
C PHE A 27 45.98 22.83 -32.06
N TYR A 28 45.42 23.01 -33.26
CA TYR A 28 44.01 22.74 -33.55
C TYR A 28 43.64 21.26 -33.29
N ASN A 29 44.43 20.32 -33.82
CA ASN A 29 44.21 18.89 -33.57
C ASN A 29 44.31 18.57 -32.07
N LYS A 30 45.32 19.09 -31.35
CA LYS A 30 45.44 18.87 -29.91
C LYS A 30 44.24 19.43 -29.14
N ALA A 31 43.73 20.60 -29.52
CA ALA A 31 42.52 21.19 -28.95
C ALA A 31 41.31 20.27 -29.19
N VAL A 32 41.03 19.87 -30.43
CA VAL A 32 39.90 18.99 -30.79
C VAL A 32 39.97 17.63 -30.09
N PHE A 33 41.11 16.94 -30.11
CA PHE A 33 41.26 15.65 -29.42
C PHE A 33 41.15 15.78 -27.90
N SER A 34 41.66 16.86 -27.31
CA SER A 34 41.48 17.10 -25.86
C SER A 34 40.02 17.41 -25.50
N GLY A 35 39.31 18.22 -26.30
CA GLY A 35 37.89 18.52 -26.11
C GLY A 35 37.00 17.27 -26.22
N ALA A 36 37.26 16.42 -27.22
CA ALA A 36 36.59 15.12 -27.35
C ALA A 36 36.89 14.19 -26.15
N GLY A 37 38.12 14.22 -25.64
CA GLY A 37 38.52 13.52 -24.42
C GLY A 37 37.76 13.98 -23.18
N TYR A 38 37.68 15.31 -22.95
CA TYR A 38 36.91 15.88 -21.85
C TYR A 38 35.40 15.59 -21.97
N PHE A 39 34.82 15.72 -23.17
CA PHE A 39 33.43 15.37 -23.41
C PHE A 39 33.14 13.89 -23.08
N LYS A 40 34.01 12.97 -23.54
CA LYS A 40 33.91 11.55 -23.20
C LYS A 40 34.00 11.32 -21.68
N TYR A 41 34.93 11.98 -20.99
CA TYR A 41 35.09 11.87 -19.54
C TYR A 41 33.86 12.36 -18.76
N ILE A 42 33.30 13.51 -19.14
CA ILE A 42 32.06 14.07 -18.57
C ILE A 42 30.90 13.08 -18.78
N LEU A 43 30.74 12.58 -20.00
CA LEU A 43 29.68 11.62 -20.33
C LEU A 43 29.80 10.31 -19.53
N THR A 44 31.00 9.74 -19.39
CA THR A 44 31.20 8.53 -18.58
C THR A 44 30.99 8.81 -17.09
N THR A 45 31.40 9.98 -16.59
CA THR A 45 31.17 10.38 -15.18
C THR A 45 29.67 10.47 -14.88
N ILE A 46 28.90 11.13 -15.75
CA ILE A 46 27.43 11.22 -15.64
C ILE A 46 26.80 9.82 -15.67
N PHE A 47 27.28 8.94 -16.55
CA PHE A 47 26.77 7.57 -16.68
C PHE A 47 27.03 6.72 -15.41
N TYR A 48 28.23 6.81 -14.81
CA TYR A 48 28.52 6.14 -13.54
C TYR A 48 27.71 6.71 -12.37
N ILE A 49 27.48 8.03 -12.32
CA ILE A 49 26.60 8.66 -11.32
C ILE A 49 25.15 8.16 -11.48
N ALA A 50 24.63 8.11 -12.71
CA ALA A 50 23.29 7.61 -13.00
C ALA A 50 23.12 6.14 -12.60
N ILE A 51 24.10 5.28 -12.89
CA ILE A 51 24.12 3.87 -12.45
C ILE A 51 24.17 3.79 -10.92
N GLY A 52 25.03 4.58 -10.25
CA GLY A 52 25.13 4.60 -8.79
C GLY A 52 23.82 5.00 -8.11
N LEU A 53 23.16 6.05 -8.60
CA LEU A 53 21.84 6.49 -8.13
C LEU A 53 20.75 5.44 -8.39
N GLY A 54 20.81 4.77 -9.55
CA GLY A 54 19.92 3.66 -9.89
C GLY A 54 20.06 2.48 -8.92
N ILE A 55 21.29 2.00 -8.71
CA ILE A 55 21.60 0.91 -7.76
C ILE A 55 21.19 1.30 -6.35
N PHE A 56 21.52 2.51 -5.89
CA PHE A 56 21.11 3.02 -4.57
C PHE A 56 19.58 3.01 -4.42
N ARG A 57 18.83 3.50 -5.41
CA ARG A 57 17.36 3.47 -5.43
C ARG A 57 16.82 2.04 -5.37
N PHE A 58 17.38 1.10 -6.13
CA PHE A 58 16.96 -0.31 -6.08
C PHE A 58 17.25 -0.94 -4.71
N LEU A 59 18.44 -0.76 -4.15
CA LEU A 59 18.79 -1.27 -2.82
C LEU A 59 17.88 -0.67 -1.72
N PHE A 60 17.60 0.63 -1.79
CA PHE A 60 16.67 1.32 -0.90
C PHE A 60 15.25 0.74 -0.99
N LEU A 61 14.71 0.56 -2.20
CA LEU A 61 13.40 -0.04 -2.42
C LEU A 61 13.35 -1.51 -1.93
N ILE A 62 14.40 -2.30 -2.17
CA ILE A 62 14.51 -3.68 -1.68
C ILE A 62 14.56 -3.73 -0.15
N TYR A 63 15.31 -2.82 0.50
CA TYR A 63 15.37 -2.71 1.95
C TYR A 63 14.01 -2.34 2.57
N PHE A 64 13.32 -1.33 2.03
CA PHE A 64 11.99 -0.95 2.51
C PHE A 64 10.94 -2.03 2.23
N ALA A 65 10.99 -2.69 1.05
CA ALA A 65 10.14 -3.84 0.75
C ALA A 65 10.41 -5.02 1.69
N TRP A 66 11.67 -5.31 2.05
CA TRP A 66 12.02 -6.33 3.05
C TRP A 66 11.46 -5.99 4.42
N LYS A 67 11.60 -4.74 4.87
CA LYS A 67 11.13 -4.24 6.16
C LYS A 67 9.61 -4.25 6.26
N GLN A 68 8.91 -3.75 5.23
CA GLN A 68 7.45 -3.80 5.14
C GLN A 68 6.95 -5.24 5.04
N LYS A 69 7.49 -6.05 4.12
CA LYS A 69 7.11 -7.47 3.97
C LYS A 69 7.25 -8.24 5.27
N ARG A 70 8.30 -7.96 6.07
CA ARG A 70 8.46 -8.55 7.42
C ARG A 70 7.41 -8.07 8.41
N LYS A 71 7.10 -6.77 8.50
CA LYS A 71 6.02 -6.26 9.37
C LYS A 71 4.64 -6.83 8.96
N THR A 72 4.40 -7.05 7.67
CA THR A 72 3.12 -7.56 7.14
C THR A 72 3.02 -9.10 7.13
N LEU A 73 4.12 -9.86 7.01
CA LEU A 73 4.06 -11.34 7.04
C LEU A 73 3.77 -11.90 8.43
N SER A 74 3.89 -11.10 9.48
CA SER A 74 3.33 -11.46 10.78
C SER A 74 1.79 -11.43 10.69
N ARG A 75 1.23 -12.53 10.17
CA ARG A 75 -0.15 -12.96 10.44
C ARG A 75 -0.23 -13.70 11.79
N TYR A 76 0.61 -13.31 12.75
CA TYR A 76 0.35 -13.64 14.13
C TYR A 76 -1.02 -13.04 14.48
N ILE A 77 -1.92 -13.92 14.90
CA ILE A 77 -3.17 -13.61 15.55
C ILE A 77 -2.98 -14.24 16.93
N ASN A 78 -2.78 -13.41 17.93
CA ASN A 78 -2.56 -13.89 19.29
C ASN A 78 -3.85 -14.54 19.79
N SER A 79 -3.89 -15.87 19.89
CA SER A 79 -5.11 -16.59 20.31
C SER A 79 -5.53 -16.27 21.74
N SER A 80 -4.65 -15.65 22.55
CA SER A 80 -4.97 -15.14 23.88
C SER A 80 -5.54 -13.72 23.89
N TYR A 81 -5.42 -12.96 22.79
CA TYR A 81 -5.99 -11.61 22.67
C TYR A 81 -7.31 -11.68 21.91
N GLN A 82 -8.39 -11.87 22.66
CA GLN A 82 -9.77 -11.90 22.14
C GLN A 82 -10.68 -10.96 22.94
N PRO A 83 -10.46 -9.64 22.88
CA PRO A 83 -11.36 -8.64 23.49
C PRO A 83 -12.78 -8.73 22.90
N PHE A 84 -13.80 -8.34 23.65
CA PHE A 84 -15.18 -8.42 23.17
C PHE A 84 -15.43 -7.37 22.07
N VAL A 85 -16.04 -7.79 20.96
CA VAL A 85 -16.30 -6.93 19.79
C VAL A 85 -17.80 -6.66 19.62
N SER A 86 -18.18 -5.40 19.47
CA SER A 86 -19.53 -5.05 19.00
C SER A 86 -19.49 -4.66 17.52
N VAL A 87 -20.10 -5.49 16.67
CA VAL A 87 -20.30 -5.16 15.25
C VAL A 87 -21.57 -4.32 15.12
N VAL A 88 -21.44 -3.05 14.75
CA VAL A 88 -22.56 -2.10 14.67
C VAL A 88 -22.90 -1.81 13.21
N ILE A 89 -24.18 -2.04 12.86
CA ILE A 89 -24.73 -1.87 11.51
C ILE A 89 -25.89 -0.88 11.58
N ALA A 90 -25.86 0.17 10.76
CA ALA A 90 -27.04 0.99 10.48
C ALA A 90 -27.72 0.47 9.21
N ALA A 91 -29.04 0.25 9.27
CA ALA A 91 -29.85 -0.22 8.15
C ALA A 91 -31.02 0.74 7.88
N TYR A 92 -31.34 0.95 6.60
CA TYR A 92 -32.53 1.69 6.16
C TYR A 92 -32.95 1.24 4.75
N ASN A 93 -34.04 0.48 4.66
CA ASN A 93 -34.56 -0.15 3.44
C ASN A 93 -33.59 -1.16 2.78
N GLU A 94 -33.16 -2.17 3.56
CA GLU A 94 -32.09 -3.12 3.23
C GLU A 94 -32.55 -4.60 3.26
N GLU A 95 -33.87 -4.85 3.17
CA GLU A 95 -34.51 -6.18 3.35
C GLU A 95 -33.83 -7.31 2.55
N LYS A 96 -33.29 -6.97 1.37
CA LYS A 96 -32.74 -7.91 0.38
C LYS A 96 -31.29 -8.31 0.66
N VAL A 97 -30.56 -7.56 1.49
CA VAL A 97 -29.12 -7.74 1.72
C VAL A 97 -28.74 -7.92 3.18
N ILE A 98 -29.47 -7.32 4.13
CA ILE A 98 -29.15 -7.32 5.56
C ILE A 98 -28.93 -8.74 6.12
N ALA A 99 -29.77 -9.69 5.73
CA ALA A 99 -29.66 -11.08 6.17
C ALA A 99 -28.48 -11.85 5.53
N LYS A 100 -27.88 -11.36 4.45
CA LYS A 100 -26.64 -11.90 3.87
C LYS A 100 -25.41 -11.35 4.58
N THR A 101 -25.41 -10.03 4.83
CA THR A 101 -24.39 -9.30 5.60
C THR A 101 -24.21 -9.92 6.98
N ILE A 102 -25.29 -10.10 7.74
CA ILE A 102 -25.24 -10.67 9.10
C ILE A 102 -24.75 -12.12 9.09
N ARG A 103 -25.17 -12.95 8.12
CA ARG A 103 -24.63 -14.31 7.97
C ARG A 103 -23.10 -14.30 7.77
N SER A 104 -22.57 -13.40 6.94
CA SER A 104 -21.11 -13.28 6.74
C SER A 104 -20.35 -12.86 8.01
N ILE A 105 -21.01 -12.15 8.94
CA ILE A 105 -20.45 -11.79 10.25
C ILE A 105 -20.55 -12.97 11.23
N LEU A 106 -21.67 -13.71 11.21
CA LEU A 106 -21.85 -14.92 12.02
C LEU A 106 -20.91 -16.07 11.60
N ASP A 107 -20.55 -16.14 10.31
CA ASP A 107 -19.57 -17.07 9.75
C ASP A 107 -18.10 -16.70 10.07
N SER A 108 -17.84 -15.64 10.85
CA SER A 108 -16.48 -15.25 11.23
C SER A 108 -15.78 -16.28 12.12
N ASN A 109 -14.47 -16.41 11.95
CA ASN A 109 -13.62 -17.25 12.79
C ASN A 109 -13.41 -16.68 14.21
N TYR A 110 -13.76 -15.40 14.43
CA TYR A 110 -13.69 -14.75 15.74
C TYR A 110 -14.84 -15.20 16.64
N ARG A 111 -14.62 -15.37 17.95
CA ARG A 111 -15.66 -15.91 18.86
C ARG A 111 -16.31 -14.87 19.76
N GLU A 112 -15.56 -13.91 20.29
CA GLU A 112 -16.08 -12.98 21.31
C GLU A 112 -16.70 -11.72 20.69
N PHE A 113 -17.92 -11.84 20.14
CA PHE A 113 -18.62 -10.71 19.52
C PHE A 113 -20.15 -10.75 19.64
N GLU A 114 -20.76 -9.56 19.59
CA GLU A 114 -22.18 -9.32 19.30
C GLU A 114 -22.36 -8.55 17.96
N VAL A 115 -23.57 -8.58 17.42
CA VAL A 115 -24.00 -7.80 16.25
C VAL A 115 -25.21 -6.97 16.63
N ILE A 116 -25.08 -5.65 16.53
CA ILE A 116 -26.15 -4.68 16.80
C ILE A 116 -26.58 -4.07 15.46
N VAL A 117 -27.81 -4.34 15.07
CA VAL A 117 -28.45 -3.76 13.89
C VAL A 117 -29.40 -2.67 14.35
N VAL A 118 -29.15 -1.44 13.90
CA VAL A 118 -30.02 -0.29 14.17
C VAL A 118 -30.79 0.05 12.90
N ASP A 119 -32.09 -0.24 12.91
CA ASP A 119 -33.02 0.13 11.85
C ASP A 119 -33.47 1.58 12.02
N ASP A 120 -33.03 2.46 11.11
CA ASP A 120 -33.33 3.89 11.09
C ASP A 120 -34.72 4.19 10.51
N GLY A 121 -35.74 3.46 10.95
CA GLY A 121 -37.13 3.64 10.52
C GLY A 121 -37.39 3.23 9.07
N SER A 122 -36.91 2.05 8.66
CA SER A 122 -37.19 1.45 7.35
C SER A 122 -38.68 1.37 7.04
N LYS A 123 -39.01 1.42 5.75
CA LYS A 123 -40.36 1.36 5.18
C LYS A 123 -40.62 0.08 4.39
N ASP A 124 -39.64 -0.81 4.35
CA ASP A 124 -39.68 -2.13 3.75
C ASP A 124 -39.67 -3.23 4.84
N ASP A 125 -39.51 -4.50 4.47
CA ASP A 125 -39.53 -5.61 5.44
C ASP A 125 -38.20 -5.77 6.22
N THR A 126 -37.26 -4.80 6.23
CA THR A 126 -35.94 -4.92 6.91
C THR A 126 -36.04 -5.42 8.35
N SER A 127 -36.81 -4.74 9.21
CA SER A 127 -37.01 -5.15 10.60
C SER A 127 -37.71 -6.50 10.75
N LYS A 128 -38.57 -6.88 9.80
CA LYS A 128 -39.29 -8.15 9.81
C LYS A 128 -38.38 -9.31 9.41
N VAL A 129 -37.61 -9.18 8.33
CA VAL A 129 -36.55 -10.12 7.92
C VAL A 129 -35.55 -10.34 9.06
N MET A 130 -35.21 -9.27 9.80
CA MET A 130 -34.38 -9.33 11.00
C MET A 130 -35.00 -10.16 12.12
N GLN A 131 -36.28 -9.94 12.43
CA GLN A 131 -36.99 -10.67 13.49
C GLN A 131 -37.22 -12.14 13.10
N GLU A 132 -37.66 -12.42 11.88
CA GLU A 132 -37.90 -13.77 11.37
C GLU A 132 -36.61 -14.60 11.30
N THR A 133 -35.48 -13.99 10.91
CA THR A 133 -34.21 -14.72 10.73
C THR A 133 -33.36 -14.80 12.01
N PHE A 134 -33.33 -13.76 12.85
CA PHE A 134 -32.31 -13.62 13.90
C PHE A 134 -32.82 -13.35 15.33
N ASN A 135 -34.12 -13.19 15.58
CA ASN A 135 -34.66 -12.90 16.94
C ASN A 135 -34.25 -13.91 18.03
N LYS A 136 -33.96 -15.17 17.65
CA LYS A 136 -33.49 -16.22 18.57
C LYS A 136 -31.96 -16.41 18.57
N HIS A 137 -31.20 -15.61 17.82
CA HIS A 137 -29.76 -15.79 17.70
C HIS A 137 -29.02 -15.02 18.82
N PRO A 138 -28.29 -15.69 19.74
CA PRO A 138 -27.83 -15.08 21.01
C PRO A 138 -26.84 -13.93 20.85
N LYS A 139 -26.25 -13.76 19.65
CA LYS A 139 -25.35 -12.66 19.31
C LYS A 139 -25.99 -11.49 18.59
N VAL A 140 -27.20 -11.62 18.05
CA VAL A 140 -27.79 -10.58 17.18
C VAL A 140 -28.87 -9.81 17.94
N ARG A 141 -28.78 -8.49 17.91
CA ARG A 141 -29.71 -7.56 18.55
C ARG A 141 -30.23 -6.58 17.50
N LEU A 142 -31.55 -6.51 17.34
CA LEU A 142 -32.22 -5.45 16.57
C LEU A 142 -32.58 -4.31 17.52
N ILE A 143 -32.34 -3.07 17.08
CA ILE A 143 -32.81 -1.85 17.71
C ILE A 143 -33.56 -1.06 16.63
N GLN A 144 -34.79 -0.67 16.89
CA GLN A 144 -35.60 0.14 15.98
C GLN A 144 -35.69 1.57 16.52
N LYS A 145 -35.60 2.57 15.64
CA LYS A 145 -35.75 3.99 15.97
C LYS A 145 -36.55 4.72 14.87
N GLU A 146 -37.05 5.90 15.18
CA GLU A 146 -37.52 6.83 14.14
C GLU A 146 -36.34 7.29 13.27
N ASN A 147 -36.58 7.55 11.98
CA ASN A 147 -35.53 7.92 11.03
C ASN A 147 -34.81 9.21 11.45
N GLY A 148 -33.47 9.15 11.56
CA GLY A 148 -32.62 10.29 11.91
C GLY A 148 -31.32 10.37 11.12
N GLY A 149 -31.20 9.58 10.05
CA GLY A 149 -30.00 9.41 9.26
C GLY A 149 -28.99 8.45 9.88
N LYS A 150 -28.12 7.90 9.03
CA LYS A 150 -27.08 6.90 9.37
C LYS A 150 -26.29 7.25 10.64
N SER A 151 -25.89 8.51 10.83
CA SER A 151 -25.16 8.96 12.03
C SER A 151 -25.97 8.83 13.33
N SER A 152 -27.29 9.08 13.29
CA SER A 152 -28.19 8.89 14.43
C SER A 152 -28.32 7.40 14.79
N ALA A 153 -28.44 6.53 13.78
CA ALA A 153 -28.46 5.09 13.97
C ALA A 153 -27.14 4.53 14.52
N MET A 154 -25.99 4.92 13.94
CA MET A 154 -24.68 4.50 14.43
C MET A 154 -24.43 4.94 15.88
N ASN A 155 -24.77 6.20 16.23
CA ASN A 155 -24.63 6.70 17.60
C ASN A 155 -25.49 5.92 18.60
N LEU A 156 -26.73 5.56 18.23
CA LEU A 156 -27.57 4.70 19.08
C LEU A 156 -26.97 3.30 19.23
N GLY A 157 -26.34 2.76 18.18
CA GLY A 157 -25.59 1.51 18.23
C GLY A 157 -24.41 1.57 19.19
N PHE A 158 -23.63 2.66 19.16
CA PHE A 158 -22.49 2.89 20.06
C PHE A 158 -22.90 3.05 21.54
N GLN A 159 -24.13 3.53 21.81
CA GLN A 159 -24.68 3.57 23.17
C GLN A 159 -25.11 2.19 23.69
N HIS A 160 -25.28 1.21 22.79
CA HIS A 160 -25.77 -0.13 23.12
C HIS A 160 -24.71 -1.24 22.97
N SER A 161 -23.54 -0.92 22.42
CA SER A 161 -22.38 -1.80 22.31
C SER A 161 -21.72 -2.07 23.66
N ARG A 162 -21.34 -3.34 23.89
CA ARG A 162 -20.64 -3.82 25.07
C ARG A 162 -19.16 -4.15 24.84
N GLY A 163 -18.72 -4.09 23.57
CA GLY A 163 -17.37 -4.41 23.17
C GLY A 163 -16.34 -3.34 23.49
N GLU A 164 -15.14 -3.80 23.84
CA GLU A 164 -13.93 -2.99 23.94
C GLU A 164 -13.51 -2.42 22.58
N ILE A 165 -13.85 -3.15 21.50
CA ILE A 165 -13.62 -2.74 20.11
C ILE A 165 -14.97 -2.69 19.38
N ILE A 166 -15.24 -1.59 18.70
CA ILE A 166 -16.43 -1.41 17.84
C ILE A 166 -16.01 -1.58 16.38
N VAL A 167 -16.73 -2.43 15.64
CA VAL A 167 -16.55 -2.63 14.20
C VAL A 167 -17.78 -2.08 13.49
N THR A 168 -17.62 -0.98 12.75
CA THR A 168 -18.70 -0.37 11.97
C THR A 168 -18.82 -1.03 10.59
N LEU A 169 -20.02 -1.47 10.22
CA LEU A 169 -20.29 -2.04 8.89
C LEU A 169 -21.58 -1.48 8.29
N ASP A 170 -21.65 -1.49 6.95
CA ASP A 170 -22.83 -1.11 6.19
C ASP A 170 -23.70 -2.35 5.91
N ALA A 171 -25.02 -2.14 5.80
CA ALA A 171 -26.01 -3.21 5.72
C ALA A 171 -25.88 -4.14 4.49
N ASP A 172 -25.16 -3.70 3.45
CA ASP A 172 -24.89 -4.44 2.20
C ASP A 172 -23.54 -5.19 2.20
N THR A 173 -22.70 -4.97 3.21
CA THR A 173 -21.27 -5.30 3.17
C THR A 173 -20.97 -6.71 3.68
N ILE A 174 -20.52 -7.57 2.76
CA ILE A 174 -20.06 -8.94 3.07
C ILE A 174 -18.61 -8.89 3.56
N ILE A 175 -18.33 -9.46 4.74
CA ILE A 175 -16.97 -9.58 5.26
C ILE A 175 -16.35 -10.96 4.98
N ALA A 176 -15.01 -11.03 5.01
CA ALA A 176 -14.29 -12.30 5.03
C ALA A 176 -14.31 -12.91 6.44
N GLN A 177 -14.25 -14.25 6.54
CA GLN A 177 -14.33 -14.96 7.82
C GLN A 177 -13.23 -14.53 8.82
N ASP A 178 -12.05 -14.17 8.32
CA ASP A 178 -10.90 -13.70 9.08
C ASP A 178 -10.82 -12.17 9.24
N ALA A 179 -11.81 -11.41 8.74
CA ALA A 179 -11.74 -9.94 8.76
C ALA A 179 -11.69 -9.36 10.19
N ILE A 180 -12.53 -9.86 11.10
CA ILE A 180 -12.56 -9.36 12.49
C ILE A 180 -11.24 -9.68 13.20
N SER A 181 -10.78 -10.94 13.15
CA SER A 181 -9.52 -11.35 13.78
C SER A 181 -8.28 -10.67 13.18
N LEU A 182 -8.28 -10.38 11.88
CA LEU A 182 -7.21 -9.61 11.24
C LEU A 182 -7.18 -8.12 11.61
N MET A 183 -8.32 -7.54 12.02
CA MET A 183 -8.40 -6.15 12.52
C MET A 183 -8.09 -6.07 14.02
N VAL A 184 -8.70 -6.91 14.85
CA VAL A 184 -8.60 -6.88 16.32
C VAL A 184 -7.16 -6.96 16.81
N ARG A 185 -6.34 -7.85 16.23
CA ARG A 185 -4.92 -8.05 16.58
C ARG A 185 -4.01 -6.80 16.45
N HIS A 186 -4.50 -5.71 15.87
CA HIS A 186 -3.75 -4.45 15.81
C HIS A 186 -3.94 -3.58 17.05
N PHE A 187 -4.99 -3.82 17.84
CA PHE A 187 -5.20 -3.18 19.15
C PHE A 187 -4.38 -3.83 20.29
N GLU A 188 -3.63 -4.92 20.01
CA GLU A 188 -2.54 -5.40 20.89
C GLU A 188 -1.45 -4.32 21.10
N ASP A 189 -1.29 -3.40 20.15
CA ASP A 189 -0.50 -2.18 20.32
C ASP A 189 -1.42 -1.05 20.81
N HIS A 190 -1.31 -0.69 22.09
CA HIS A 190 -2.14 0.36 22.71
C HIS A 190 -1.99 1.77 22.08
N ASN A 191 -1.04 1.97 21.16
CA ASN A 191 -0.94 3.20 20.37
C ASN A 191 -1.90 3.22 19.15
N VAL A 192 -2.57 2.11 18.84
CA VAL A 192 -3.50 1.97 17.71
C VAL A 192 -4.92 2.33 18.15
N ALA A 193 -5.34 3.55 17.82
CA ALA A 193 -6.70 4.03 18.11
C ALA A 193 -7.76 3.57 17.09
N ALA A 194 -7.36 3.20 15.87
CA ALA A 194 -8.28 2.82 14.80
C ALA A 194 -7.62 1.90 13.75
N VAL A 195 -8.42 1.03 13.14
CA VAL A 195 -8.03 0.09 12.08
C VAL A 195 -9.08 0.14 10.98
N SER A 196 -8.66 0.02 9.71
CA SER A 196 -9.58 -0.02 8.56
C SER A 196 -9.33 -1.27 7.70
N GLY A 197 -10.41 -1.91 7.28
CA GLY A 197 -10.39 -3.09 6.41
C GLY A 197 -10.14 -2.75 4.94
N ASN A 198 -9.65 -3.73 4.16
CA ASN A 198 -9.49 -3.58 2.72
C ASN A 198 -10.84 -3.79 2.00
N VAL A 199 -11.64 -2.72 1.93
CA VAL A 199 -12.94 -2.72 1.22
C VAL A 199 -12.74 -2.91 -0.28
N LYS A 200 -13.54 -3.76 -0.91
CA LYS A 200 -13.51 -4.05 -2.35
C LYS A 200 -14.92 -4.02 -2.92
N VAL A 201 -15.10 -3.37 -4.06
CA VAL A 201 -16.34 -3.45 -4.84
C VAL A 201 -16.57 -4.90 -5.26
N GLY A 202 -17.65 -5.51 -4.75
CA GLY A 202 -18.04 -6.88 -5.11
C GLY A 202 -18.62 -7.00 -6.51
N ASN A 203 -19.23 -5.94 -7.03
CA ASN A 203 -19.82 -5.88 -8.37
C ASN A 203 -18.75 -5.61 -9.43
N ARG A 204 -17.84 -6.57 -9.64
CA ARG A 204 -16.87 -6.56 -10.74
C ARG A 204 -17.50 -7.20 -11.98
N ARG A 205 -17.71 -6.39 -13.01
CA ARG A 205 -17.90 -6.83 -14.39
C ARG A 205 -16.54 -7.16 -15.03
#